data_AF-A0AAV3XIU5-F1
#
_entry.id   AF-A0AAV3XIU5-F1
#
_cell.length_a   1.000
_cell.length_b   1.000
_cell.length_c   1.000
_cell.angle_alpha   90.00
_cell.angle_beta   90.00
_cell.angle_gamma   90.00
#
_symmetry.space_group_name_H-M   'P 1'
#
loop_
_entity.id
_entity.type
_entity.pdbx_description
1 polymer ?
#
loop_
_entity_poly.entity_id
_entity_poly.type
_entity_poly.pdbx_seq_one_letter_code
_entity_poly.pdbx_strand_id
1 'polypeptide(L)'
;MDIPQILQFVDEAVYASTGKHLNDLQRRIIAGILKGQKYADVSETYGYSTQHVKKVSHELLQMLSDIFGEQVKKSNLESVL
;
A
#
# COMPACT_ATOMS: atom_id res chain seq x y z
N MET A 1 1.36 -14.27 7.11
CA MET A 1 2.43 -14.10 6.10
C MET A 1 3.41 -13.08 6.61
N ASP A 2 4.68 -13.13 6.22
CA ASP A 2 5.59 -12.03 6.52
C ASP A 2 5.34 -10.85 5.55
N ILE A 3 5.87 -9.66 5.87
CA ILE A 3 5.65 -8.46 5.06
C ILE A 3 6.16 -8.65 3.61
N PRO A 4 7.34 -9.25 3.36
CA PRO A 4 7.78 -9.54 1.99
C PRO A 4 6.81 -10.39 1.18
N GLN A 5 6.24 -11.45 1.76
CA GLN A 5 5.24 -12.28 1.10
C GLN A 5 3.97 -11.50 0.78
N ILE A 6 3.48 -10.69 1.72
CA ILE A 6 2.31 -9.84 1.50
C ILE A 6 2.56 -8.84 0.37
N LEU A 7 3.74 -8.20 0.35
CA LEU A 7 4.10 -7.28 -0.73
C LEU A 7 4.14 -7.95 -2.09
N GLN A 8 4.68 -9.18 -2.17
CA GLN A 8 4.71 -9.94 -3.42
C GLN A 8 3.29 -10.29 -3.89
N PHE A 9 2.43 -10.75 -2.98
CA PHE A 9 1.03 -11.05 -3.29
C PHE A 9 0.27 -9.83 -3.84
N VAL A 10 0.41 -8.67 -3.18
CA VAL A 10 -0.25 -7.44 -3.65
C VAL A 10 0.32 -6.98 -4.99
N ASP A 11 1.63 -7.08 -5.18
CA ASP A 11 2.28 -6.70 -6.44
C ASP A 11 1.78 -7.54 -7.63
N GLU A 12 1.62 -8.85 -7.43
CA GLU A 12 1.07 -9.76 -8.43
C GLU A 12 -0.42 -9.47 -8.72
N ALA A 13 -1.23 -9.20 -7.68
CA ALA A 13 -2.64 -8.84 -7.86
C ALA A 13 -2.80 -7.53 -8.64
N VAL A 14 -1.98 -6.51 -8.33
CA VAL A 14 -1.96 -5.23 -9.04
C VAL A 14 -1.49 -5.40 -10.47
N TYR A 15 -0.47 -6.23 -10.71
CA TYR A 15 0.01 -6.52 -12.07
C TYR A 15 -1.05 -7.25 -12.90
N ALA A 16 -1.73 -8.25 -12.33
CA ALA A 16 -2.78 -8.99 -13.01
C ALA A 16 -3.97 -8.09 -13.42
N SER A 17 -4.31 -7.10 -12.59
CA SER A 17 -5.41 -6.16 -12.86
C SER A 17 -5.03 -4.99 -13.77
N THR A 18 -3.83 -4.43 -13.59
CA THR A 18 -3.45 -3.14 -14.21
C THR A 18 -2.35 -3.26 -15.29
N GLY A 19 -1.68 -4.40 -15.38
CA GLY A 19 -0.49 -4.60 -16.21
C GLY A 19 0.76 -3.87 -15.70
N LYS A 20 0.72 -3.31 -14.49
CA LYS A 20 1.83 -2.55 -13.87
C LYS A 20 2.11 -3.07 -12.47
N HIS A 21 3.38 -3.09 -12.10
CA HIS A 21 3.81 -3.43 -10.74
C HIS A 21 3.70 -2.22 -9.79
N LEU A 22 3.68 -2.50 -8.48
CA LEU A 22 3.78 -1.47 -7.46
C LEU A 22 5.14 -0.78 -7.55
N ASN A 23 5.11 0.55 -7.53
CA ASN A 23 6.34 1.34 -7.40
C ASN A 23 6.87 1.30 -5.95
N ASP A 24 8.11 1.78 -5.77
CA ASP A 24 8.78 1.78 -4.47
C ASP A 24 7.98 2.49 -3.37
N LEU A 25 7.36 3.63 -3.69
CA LEU A 25 6.57 4.38 -2.72
C LEU A 25 5.32 3.59 -2.30
N GLN A 26 4.61 2.97 -3.23
CA GLN A 26 3.44 2.15 -2.92
C GLN A 26 3.81 0.93 -2.06
N ARG A 27 4.91 0.23 -2.39
CA ARG A 27 5.44 -0.87 -1.57
C ARG A 27 5.76 -0.41 -0.15
N ARG A 28 6.42 0.74 -0.02
CA ARG A 28 6.76 1.33 1.28
C ARG A 28 5.52 1.74 2.09
N ILE A 29 4.49 2.26 1.43
CA ILE A 29 3.21 2.59 2.07
C ILE A 29 2.55 1.33 2.63
N ILE A 30 2.43 0.25 1.85
CA ILE A 30 1.84 -1.02 2.29
C ILE A 30 2.63 -1.57 3.49
N ALA A 31 3.95 -1.67 3.37
CA ALA A 31 4.81 -2.12 4.45
C ALA A 31 4.69 -1.26 5.71
N GLY A 32 4.59 0.06 5.55
CA GLY A 32 4.40 0.98 6.66
C GLY A 32 3.06 0.78 7.37
N ILE A 33 1.98 0.54 6.61
CA ILE A 33 0.65 0.25 7.18
C ILE A 33 0.70 -1.06 7.98
N LEU A 34 1.27 -2.14 7.41
CA LEU A 34 1.39 -3.44 8.08
C LEU A 34 2.29 -3.39 9.33
N LYS A 35 3.23 -2.45 9.40
CA LYS A 35 4.07 -2.20 10.59
C LYS A 35 3.41 -1.27 11.61
N GLY A 36 2.19 -0.78 11.37
CA GLY A 36 1.52 0.20 12.22
C GLY A 36 2.13 1.61 12.17
N GLN A 37 2.96 1.93 11.18
CA GLN A 37 3.61 3.23 11.04
C GLN A 37 2.61 4.33 10.65
N LYS A 38 2.94 5.57 10.99
CA LYS A 38 2.24 6.75 10.50
C LYS A 38 2.80 7.12 9.12
N TYR A 39 1.99 7.79 8.30
CA TYR A 39 2.47 8.31 7.01
C TYR A 39 3.58 9.35 7.16
N ALA A 40 3.65 10.02 8.32
CA ALA A 40 4.75 10.91 8.66
C ALA A 40 6.10 10.16 8.70
N ASP A 41 6.12 8.99 9.34
CA ASP A 41 7.32 8.14 9.46
C ASP A 41 7.80 7.68 8.08
N VAL A 42 6.86 7.28 7.21
CA VAL A 42 7.16 6.93 5.81
C VAL A 42 7.69 8.15 5.05
N SER A 43 7.10 9.33 5.26
CA SER A 43 7.52 10.56 4.57
C SER A 43 8.95 10.97 4.94
N GLU A 44 9.30 10.91 6.23
CA GLU A 44 10.62 11.26 6.76
C GLU A 44 11.68 10.24 6.33
N THR A 45 11.37 8.95 6.41
CA THR A 45 12.30 7.86 6.05
C THR A 45 12.71 7.92 4.57
N TYR A 46 11.84 8.42 3.70
CA TYR A 46 12.02 8.32 2.25
C TYR A 46 12.07 9.66 1.51
N GLY A 47 12.08 10.79 2.24
CA GLY A 47 12.24 12.12 1.67
C GLY A 47 11.02 12.64 0.88
N TYR A 48 9.83 12.12 1.15
CA TYR A 48 8.59 12.60 0.54
C TYR A 48 7.88 13.61 1.44
N SER A 49 7.04 14.48 0.88
CA SER A 49 6.15 15.29 1.70
C SER A 49 5.03 14.41 2.27
N THR A 50 4.62 14.67 3.52
CA THR A 50 3.52 13.92 4.15
C THR A 50 2.22 14.04 3.35
N GLN A 51 1.98 15.18 2.69
CA GLN A 51 0.82 15.37 1.82
C GLN A 51 0.88 14.48 0.58
N HIS A 52 2.05 14.34 -0.05
CA HIS A 52 2.22 13.45 -1.20
C HIS A 52 2.01 11.99 -0.79
N VAL A 53 2.60 11.55 0.33
CA VAL A 53 2.41 10.19 0.85
C VAL A 53 0.92 9.94 1.12
N LYS A 54 0.21 10.85 1.80
CA LYS A 54 -1.23 10.71 2.04
C LYS A 54 -2.04 10.56 0.76
N LYS A 55 -1.74 11.35 -0.27
CA LYS A 55 -2.41 11.28 -1.57
C LYS A 55 -2.19 9.92 -2.22
N VAL A 56 -0.93 9.49 -2.33
CA VAL A 56 -0.58 8.19 -2.93
C VAL A 56 -1.17 7.03 -2.13
N SER A 57 -1.19 7.11 -0.79
CA SER A 57 -1.83 6.10 0.05
C SER A 57 -3.33 5.98 -0.22
N HIS A 58 -4.04 7.10 -0.38
CA HIS A 58 -5.46 7.07 -0.67
C HIS A 58 -5.74 6.46 -2.05
N GLU A 59 -5.00 6.89 -3.07
CA GLU A 59 -5.11 6.34 -4.43
C GLU A 59 -4.79 4.83 -4.46
N LEU A 60 -3.77 4.41 -3.71
CA LEU A 60 -3.40 3.00 -3.59
C LEU A 60 -4.48 2.17 -2.91
N LEU A 61 -5.01 2.61 -1.76
CA LEU A 61 -6.07 1.88 -1.05
C LEU A 61 -7.36 1.78 -1.86
N GLN A 62 -7.69 2.83 -2.63
CA GLN A 62 -8.82 2.78 -3.56
C GLN A 62 -8.60 1.73 -4.66
N MET A 63 -7.43 1.74 -5.29
CA MET A 63 -7.07 0.74 -6.30
C MET A 63 -7.16 -0.69 -5.76
N LEU A 64 -6.64 -0.92 -4.54
CA LEU A 64 -6.76 -2.23 -3.90
C LEU A 64 -8.21 -2.61 -3.62
N SER A 65 -9.05 -1.64 -3.27
CA SER A 65 -10.49 -1.90 -3.09
C SER A 65 -11.16 -2.38 -4.37
N ASP A 66 -10.80 -1.78 -5.49
CA ASP A 66 -11.33 -2.16 -6.80
C ASP A 66 -10.82 -3.55 -7.23
N ILE A 67 -9.58 -3.89 -6.88
CA ILE A 67 -8.95 -5.19 -7.18
C ILE A 67 -9.55 -6.32 -6.34
N PHE A 68 -9.67 -6.13 -5.02
CA PHE A 68 -10.14 -7.17 -4.10
C PHE A 68 -11.66 -7.23 -4.00
N GLY A 69 -12.39 -6.26 -4.57
CA GLY A 69 -13.85 -6.24 -4.56
C GLY A 69 -14.46 -5.90 -3.19
N GLU A 70 -13.65 -5.42 -2.25
CA GLU A 70 -14.09 -4.97 -0.92
C GLU A 70 -13.40 -3.68 -0.51
N GLN A 71 -13.96 -2.96 0.46
CA GLN A 71 -13.42 -1.67 0.86
C GLN A 71 -12.11 -1.84 1.66
N VAL A 72 -10.99 -1.43 1.06
CA VAL A 72 -9.67 -1.42 1.69
C VAL A 72 -9.36 -0.05 2.29
N LYS A 73 -9.02 -0.05 3.58
CA LYS A 73 -8.59 1.11 4.37
C LYS A 73 -7.30 0.76 5.09
N LYS A 74 -6.64 1.78 5.62
CA LYS A 74 -5.47 1.60 6.50
C LYS A 74 -5.74 0.62 7.65
N SER A 75 -6.93 0.69 8.25
CA SER A 75 -7.29 -0.07 9.46
C SER A 75 -7.62 -1.54 9.23
N ASN A 76 -7.96 -1.93 7.99
CA ASN A 76 -8.31 -3.31 7.65
C ASN A 76 -7.41 -3.89 6.54
N LEU A 77 -6.38 -3.19 6.10
CA LEU A 77 -5.47 -3.68 5.06
C LEU A 77 -4.91 -5.06 5.42
N GLU A 78 -4.46 -5.26 6.66
CA GLU A 78 -3.97 -6.57 7.13
C GLU A 78 -5.06 -7.65 7.20
N SER A 79 -6.34 -7.27 7.31
CA SER A 79 -7.44 -8.23 7.33
C SER A 79 -7.90 -8.62 5.92
N VAL A 80 -7.73 -7.74 4.94
CA VAL A 80 -8.08 -7.98 3.53
C VAL A 80 -6.98 -8.77 2.82
N LEU A 81 -5.71 -8.53 3.19
CA LEU A 81 -4.53 -9.18 2.61
C LEU A 81 -4.19 -10.51 3.31
#